data_AF-A0A845UM35-F1
#
_entry.id   AF-A0A845UM35-F1
#
_cell.length_a   1.000
_cell.length_b   1.000
_cell.length_c   1.000
_cell.angle_alpha   90.00
_cell.angle_beta   90.00
_cell.angle_gamma   90.00
#
_symmetry.space_group_name_H-M   'P 1'
#
loop_
_entity.id
_entity.type
_entity.pdbx_description
1 polymer ?
#
loop_
_entity_poly.entity_id
_entity_poly.type
_entity_poly.pdbx_seq_one_letter_code
_entity_poly.pdbx_strand_id
1 'polypeptide(L)'
;MMEFAAGYNKAKADQRALSIEKWKRHCAGLEEQIAQCSHDKQVWSLHYAGLEAERNYLLDLLDQVHGGAENNPARAESRHDIRIPHGPRKGQRVQKRDIVYFKRIQDAAARKGGAFRGWFDMICNAKIFD
;
A
#
# COMPACT_ATOMS: atom_id res chain seq x y z
N MET A 1 2.65 -59.00 21.79
CA MET A 1 3.58 -57.98 21.23
C MET A 1 3.10 -57.37 19.91
N MET A 2 2.50 -58.14 18.96
CA MET A 2 2.01 -57.59 17.68
C MET A 2 0.84 -56.59 17.82
N GLU A 3 -0.09 -56.79 18.76
CA GLU A 3 -1.24 -55.88 18.96
C GLU A 3 -0.85 -54.48 19.43
N PHE A 4 0.21 -54.37 20.24
CA PHE A 4 0.71 -53.08 20.72
C PHE A 4 1.32 -52.25 19.58
N ALA A 5 2.10 -52.88 18.70
CA ALA A 5 2.68 -52.22 17.53
C ALA A 5 1.60 -51.76 16.54
N ALA A 6 0.55 -52.55 16.34
CA ALA A 6 -0.60 -52.19 15.51
C ALA A 6 -1.38 -50.99 16.09
N GLY A 7 -1.65 -50.99 17.41
CA GLY A 7 -2.31 -49.89 18.10
C GLY A 7 -1.51 -48.59 18.07
N TYR A 8 -0.19 -48.67 18.31
CA TYR A 8 0.71 -47.52 18.24
C TYR A 8 0.77 -46.90 16.83
N ASN A 9 0.86 -47.74 15.79
CA ASN A 9 0.91 -47.27 14.40
C ASN A 9 -0.42 -46.61 13.98
N LYS A 10 -1.56 -47.16 14.41
CA LYS A 10 -2.87 -46.55 14.19
C LYS A 10 -2.99 -45.18 14.88
N ALA A 11 -2.60 -45.08 16.15
CA ALA A 11 -2.62 -43.81 16.88
C ALA A 11 -1.73 -42.73 16.22
N LYS A 12 -0.54 -43.10 15.73
CA LYS A 12 0.30 -42.18 14.95
C LYS A 12 -0.32 -41.76 13.62
N ALA A 13 -1.00 -42.68 12.93
CA ALA A 13 -1.70 -42.37 11.68
C ALA A 13 -2.87 -41.39 11.92
N ASP A 14 -3.66 -41.63 12.96
CA ASP A 14 -4.78 -40.77 13.35
C ASP A 14 -4.29 -39.37 13.78
N GLN A 15 -3.19 -39.29 14.54
CA GLN A 15 -2.58 -38.01 14.93
C GLN A 15 -2.07 -37.22 13.71
N ARG A 16 -1.46 -37.91 12.73
CA ARG A 16 -1.01 -37.29 11.48
C ARG A 16 -2.21 -36.80 10.65
N ALA A 17 -3.28 -37.58 10.56
CA ALA A 17 -4.50 -37.17 9.86
C ALA A 17 -5.10 -35.89 10.46
N LEU A 18 -5.19 -35.81 11.80
CA LEU A 18 -5.64 -34.59 12.50
C LEU A 18 -4.72 -33.39 12.23
N SER A 19 -3.40 -33.60 12.18
CA SER A 19 -2.47 -32.51 11.83
C SER A 19 -2.63 -32.03 10.40
N ILE A 20 -2.88 -32.94 9.44
CA ILE A 20 -3.11 -32.60 8.03
C ILE A 20 -4.39 -31.77 7.89
N GLU A 21 -5.47 -32.16 8.56
CA GLU A 21 -6.72 -31.40 8.55
C GLU A 21 -6.55 -30.00 9.16
N LYS A 22 -5.77 -29.87 10.23
CA LYS A 22 -5.44 -28.55 10.80
C LYS A 22 -4.66 -27.69 9.81
N TRP A 23 -3.68 -28.27 9.10
CA TRP A 23 -2.91 -27.56 8.08
C TRP A 23 -3.77 -27.14 6.89
N LYS A 24 -4.67 -28.00 6.40
CA LYS A 24 -5.60 -27.64 5.31
C LYS A 24 -6.47 -26.43 5.68
N ARG A 25 -7.02 -26.40 6.89
CA ARG A 25 -7.80 -25.24 7.38
C ARG A 25 -6.95 -23.97 7.48
N HIS A 26 -5.71 -24.10 7.91
CA HIS A 26 -4.79 -22.96 7.98
C HIS A 26 -4.47 -22.41 6.58
N CYS A 27 -4.16 -23.29 5.60
CA CYS A 27 -3.93 -22.89 4.22
C CYS A 27 -5.16 -22.22 3.62
N ALA A 28 -6.36 -22.80 3.81
CA ALA A 28 -7.61 -22.20 3.34
C ALA A 28 -7.84 -20.80 3.93
N GLY A 29 -7.56 -20.61 5.23
CA GLY A 29 -7.64 -19.30 5.87
C GLY A 29 -6.63 -18.29 5.32
N LEU A 30 -5.40 -18.72 4.99
CA LEU A 30 -4.41 -17.86 4.34
C LEU A 30 -4.81 -17.50 2.91
N GLU A 31 -5.38 -18.43 2.15
CA GLU A 31 -5.88 -18.19 0.79
C GLU A 31 -7.02 -17.15 0.81
N GLU A 32 -7.95 -17.25 1.76
CA GLU A 32 -9.01 -16.25 1.95
C GLU A 32 -8.44 -14.86 2.30
N GLN A 33 -7.45 -14.79 3.19
CA GLN A 33 -6.78 -13.54 3.53
C GLN A 33 -6.03 -12.93 2.33
N ILE A 34 -5.37 -13.76 1.52
CA ILE A 34 -4.71 -13.32 0.28
C ILE A 34 -5.75 -12.77 -0.70
N ALA A 35 -6.88 -13.46 -0.87
CA ALA A 35 -7.96 -13.02 -1.75
C ALA A 35 -8.53 -11.67 -1.29
N GLN A 36 -8.78 -11.50 0.01
CA GLN A 36 -9.27 -10.23 0.57
C GLN A 36 -8.25 -9.11 0.37
N CYS A 37 -6.98 -9.35 0.68
CA CYS A 37 -5.92 -8.35 0.50
C CYS A 37 -5.75 -7.95 -0.99
N SER A 38 -5.88 -8.91 -1.91
CA SER A 38 -5.87 -8.66 -3.35
C SER A 38 -7.05 -7.79 -3.78
N HIS A 39 -8.26 -8.08 -3.28
CA HIS A 39 -9.45 -7.28 -3.54
C HIS A 39 -9.29 -5.85 -3.00
N ASP A 40 -8.86 -5.70 -1.75
CA ASP A 40 -8.64 -4.38 -1.14
C ASP A 40 -7.61 -3.57 -1.93
N LYS A 41 -6.51 -4.21 -2.36
CA LYS A 41 -5.50 -3.59 -3.22
C LYS A 41 -6.11 -3.07 -4.53
N GLN A 42 -7.00 -3.84 -5.16
CA GLN A 42 -7.68 -3.42 -6.38
C GLN A 42 -8.59 -2.21 -6.14
N VAL A 43 -9.39 -2.23 -5.06
CA VAL A 43 -10.26 -1.11 -4.67
C VAL A 43 -9.44 0.16 -4.44
N TRP A 44 -8.35 0.06 -3.68
CA TRP A 44 -7.45 1.19 -3.43
C TRP A 44 -6.78 1.70 -4.71
N SER A 45 -6.37 0.80 -5.61
CA SER A 45 -5.79 1.18 -6.90
C SER A 45 -6.78 1.96 -7.76
N LEU A 46 -8.04 1.55 -7.82
CA LEU A 46 -9.09 2.25 -8.57
C LEU A 46 -9.41 3.60 -7.94
N HIS A 47 -9.52 3.67 -6.61
CA HIS A 47 -9.75 4.92 -5.91
C HIS A 47 -8.62 5.94 -6.15
N TYR A 48 -7.36 5.49 -6.06
CA TYR A 48 -6.20 6.33 -6.35
C TYR A 48 -6.19 6.84 -7.80
N ALA A 49 -6.53 5.97 -8.77
CA ALA A 49 -6.66 6.37 -10.16
C ALA A 49 -7.74 7.46 -10.36
N GLY A 50 -8.86 7.37 -9.64
CA GLY A 50 -9.90 8.39 -9.63
C GLY A 50 -9.41 9.74 -9.09
N LEU A 51 -8.73 9.74 -7.95
CA LEU A 51 -8.13 10.95 -7.36
C LEU A 51 -7.06 11.58 -8.27
N GLU A 52 -6.27 10.75 -8.95
CA GLU A 52 -5.30 11.23 -9.93
C GLU A 52 -5.96 11.90 -11.13
N ALA A 53 -7.05 11.32 -11.65
CA ALA A 53 -7.82 11.92 -12.74
C ALA A 53 -8.43 13.26 -12.34
N GLU A 54 -9.04 13.36 -11.17
CA GLU A 54 -9.59 14.61 -10.63
C GLU A 54 -8.50 15.68 -10.45
N ARG A 55 -7.36 15.30 -9.88
CA ARG A 55 -6.21 16.20 -9.73
C ARG A 55 -5.73 16.73 -11.08
N ASN A 56 -5.60 15.86 -12.07
CA ASN A 56 -5.15 16.26 -13.40
C ASN A 56 -6.14 17.22 -14.05
N TYR A 57 -7.44 16.94 -13.95
CA TYR A 57 -8.49 17.86 -14.40
C TYR A 57 -8.38 19.25 -13.77
N LEU A 58 -8.23 19.33 -12.44
CA LEU A 58 -8.06 20.60 -11.73
C LEU A 58 -6.78 21.35 -12.16
N LEU A 59 -5.70 20.62 -12.43
CA LEU A 59 -4.46 21.21 -12.93
C LEU A 59 -4.61 21.78 -14.33
N ASP A 60 -5.34 21.10 -15.20
CA ASP A 60 -5.59 21.56 -16.56
C ASP A 60 -6.47 22.82 -16.55
N LEU A 61 -7.44 22.91 -15.65
CA LEU A 61 -8.22 24.14 -15.42
C LEU A 61 -7.32 25.29 -14.94
N LEU A 62 -6.40 25.02 -14.01
CA LEU A 62 -5.43 26.03 -13.55
C LEU A 62 -4.49 26.46 -14.68
N ASP A 63 -4.06 25.52 -15.52
CA ASP A 63 -3.24 25.83 -16.69
C ASP A 63 -3.98 26.78 -17.64
N GLN A 64 -5.28 26.57 -17.88
CA GLN A 64 -6.09 27.48 -18.69
C GLN A 64 -6.14 28.90 -18.10
N VAL A 65 -6.38 29.02 -16.79
CA VAL A 65 -6.43 30.32 -16.08
C VAL A 65 -5.08 31.04 -16.11
N HIS A 66 -3.98 30.30 -16.04
CA HIS A 66 -2.63 30.86 -16.03
C HIS A 66 -2.00 30.99 -17.43
N GLY A 67 -2.72 30.66 -18.51
CA GLY A 67 -2.22 30.77 -19.87
C GLY A 67 -1.19 29.70 -20.25
N GLY A 68 -1.28 28.52 -19.66
CA GLY A 68 -0.48 27.33 -19.97
C GLY A 68 0.17 26.70 -18.73
N ALA A 69 0.64 25.45 -18.91
CA ALA A 69 1.29 24.68 -17.84
C ALA A 69 2.57 25.32 -17.30
N GLU A 70 3.33 26.00 -18.16
CA GLU A 70 4.60 26.66 -17.80
C GLU A 70 4.40 27.84 -16.83
N ASN A 71 3.22 28.45 -16.89
CA ASN A 71 2.84 29.60 -16.07
C ASN A 71 2.09 29.20 -14.80
N ASN A 72 1.71 27.92 -14.67
CA ASN A 72 0.97 27.43 -13.51
C ASN A 72 1.89 27.29 -12.29
N PRO A 73 1.69 28.09 -11.22
CA PRO A 73 2.54 28.05 -10.04
C PRO A 73 2.48 26.70 -9.30
N ALA A 74 1.42 25.90 -9.48
CA ALA A 74 1.30 24.57 -8.89
C ALA A 74 2.27 23.55 -9.53
N ARG A 75 2.66 23.77 -10.79
CA ARG A 75 3.60 22.92 -11.56
C ARG A 75 5.06 23.34 -11.39
N ALA A 76 5.33 24.51 -10.79
CA ALA A 76 6.69 24.94 -10.50
C ALA A 76 7.43 23.93 -9.62
N GLU A 77 8.70 23.70 -9.91
CA GLU A 77 9.54 22.83 -9.08
C GLU A 77 9.63 23.33 -7.65
N SER A 78 9.68 22.39 -6.71
CA SER A 78 9.94 22.71 -5.31
C SER A 78 11.39 23.15 -5.14
N ARG A 79 11.65 23.97 -4.11
CA ARG A 79 13.02 24.37 -3.75
C ARG A 79 13.84 23.21 -3.16
N HIS A 80 13.21 22.09 -2.83
CA HIS A 80 13.86 20.92 -2.26
C HIS A 80 14.33 19.99 -3.39
N ASP A 81 15.47 19.33 -3.21
CA ASP A 81 15.96 18.31 -4.14
C ASP A 81 15.39 16.93 -3.78
N ILE A 82 14.06 16.88 -3.68
CA ILE A 82 13.32 15.64 -3.42
C ILE A 82 12.77 15.17 -4.77
N ARG A 83 12.79 13.86 -5.00
CA ARG A 83 12.27 13.24 -6.22
C ARG A 83 11.07 12.36 -5.91
N ILE A 84 10.15 12.28 -6.85
CA ILE A 84 8.98 11.39 -6.75
C ILE A 84 9.47 9.94 -6.81
N PRO A 85 9.14 9.12 -5.82
CA PRO A 85 9.75 7.79 -5.72
C PRO A 85 9.04 6.71 -6.54
N HIS A 86 7.73 6.83 -6.78
CA HIS A 86 6.93 5.87 -7.55
C HIS A 86 5.86 6.53 -8.41
N GLY A 87 5.30 5.74 -9.34
CA GLY A 87 4.22 6.16 -10.21
C GLY A 87 4.68 6.80 -11.52
N PRO A 88 3.77 7.42 -12.28
CA PRO A 88 4.04 7.94 -13.63
C PRO A 88 5.14 9.02 -13.68
N ARG A 89 5.36 9.72 -12.58
CA ARG A 89 6.36 10.79 -12.45
C ARG A 89 7.62 10.35 -11.67
N LYS A 90 7.87 9.04 -11.51
CA LYS A 90 9.04 8.51 -10.80
C LYS A 90 10.33 9.17 -11.29
N GLY A 91 11.18 9.59 -10.35
CA GLY A 91 12.46 10.25 -10.60
C GLY A 91 12.38 11.74 -10.93
N GLN A 92 11.19 12.28 -11.24
CA GLN A 92 11.01 13.72 -11.44
C GLN A 92 11.12 14.46 -10.12
N ARG A 93 11.60 15.72 -10.15
CA ARG A 93 11.59 16.58 -8.96
C ARG A 93 10.16 16.86 -8.53
N VAL A 94 9.94 16.93 -7.21
CA VAL A 94 8.63 17.33 -6.70
C VAL A 94 8.32 18.77 -7.09
N GLN A 95 7.06 18.99 -7.43
CA GLN A 95 6.50 20.31 -7.71
C GLN A 95 5.82 20.88 -6.47
N LYS A 96 5.52 22.18 -6.47
CA LYS A 96 4.88 22.85 -5.33
C LYS A 96 3.57 22.17 -4.90
N ARG A 97 2.77 21.67 -5.85
CA ARG A 97 1.54 20.91 -5.53
C ARG A 97 1.80 19.66 -4.68
N ASP A 98 2.91 18.97 -4.94
CA ASP A 98 3.26 17.72 -4.26
C ASP A 98 3.65 18.02 -2.80
N ILE A 99 4.30 19.17 -2.56
CA ILE A 99 4.64 19.66 -1.21
C ILE A 99 3.38 19.98 -0.39
N VAL A 100 2.37 20.62 -0.99
CA VAL A 100 1.11 20.92 -0.31
C VAL A 100 0.43 19.62 0.14
N TYR A 101 0.42 18.60 -0.72
CA TYR A 101 -0.10 17.28 -0.39
C TYR A 101 0.64 16.65 0.79
N PHE A 102 1.98 16.63 0.77
CA PHE A 102 2.77 16.08 1.88
C PHE A 102 2.54 16.81 3.20
N LYS A 103 2.42 18.14 3.17
CA LYS A 103 2.11 18.92 4.38
C LYS A 103 0.74 18.56 4.94
N ARG A 104 -0.28 18.40 4.08
CA ARG A 104 -1.63 18.00 4.52
C ARG A 104 -1.64 16.58 5.11
N ILE A 105 -0.87 15.66 4.53
CA ILE A 105 -0.67 14.33 5.10
C ILE A 105 -0.03 14.45 6.49
N GLN A 106 1.06 15.23 6.62
CA GLN A 106 1.74 15.43 7.90
C GLN A 106 0.80 16.03 8.96
N ASP A 107 -0.02 17.01 8.59
CA ASP A 107 -1.01 17.61 9.50
C ASP A 107 -2.08 16.60 9.93
N ALA A 108 -2.58 15.79 8.99
CA ALA A 108 -3.53 14.72 9.30
C ALA A 108 -2.91 13.64 10.21
N ALA A 109 -1.63 13.33 10.00
CA ALA A 109 -0.84 12.40 10.81
C ALA A 109 -0.68 12.91 12.25
N ALA A 110 -0.33 14.18 12.41
CA ALA A 110 -0.16 14.82 13.72
C ALA A 110 -1.48 14.85 14.52
N ARG A 111 -2.61 15.08 13.84
CA ARG A 111 -3.94 15.11 14.47
C ARG A 111 -4.46 13.75 14.91
N LYS A 112 -4.03 12.66 14.26
CA LYS A 112 -4.52 11.29 14.54
C LYS A 112 -3.73 10.52 15.60
N GLY A 113 -2.71 11.12 16.22
CA GLY A 113 -2.00 10.55 17.37
C GLY A 113 -1.24 9.25 17.06
N GLY A 114 0.08 9.34 16.84
CA GLY A 114 1.04 8.23 16.92
C GLY A 114 0.99 7.17 15.80
N ALA A 115 -0.19 6.67 15.42
CA ALA A 115 -0.34 5.55 14.48
C ALA A 115 0.19 5.85 13.07
N PHE A 116 0.18 7.12 12.67
CA PHE A 116 0.61 7.53 11.34
C PHE A 116 2.10 7.90 11.26
N ARG A 117 2.75 8.18 12.40
CA ARG A 117 4.22 8.32 12.43
C ARG A 117 4.86 7.00 12.01
N GLY A 118 4.30 5.88 12.50
CA GLY A 118 4.65 4.54 12.06
C GLY A 118 4.37 4.27 10.57
N TRP A 119 3.27 4.79 10.00
CA TRP A 119 2.98 4.66 8.55
C TRP A 119 3.93 5.50 7.69
N PHE A 120 4.24 6.74 8.09
CA PHE A 120 5.17 7.61 7.37
C PHE A 120 6.61 7.09 7.48
N ASP A 121 7.03 6.66 8.67
CA ASP A 121 8.29 5.95 8.87
C ASP A 121 8.30 4.61 8.11
N MET A 122 7.17 3.90 7.99
CA MET A 122 7.06 2.68 7.20
C MET A 122 7.11 2.98 5.70
N ILE A 123 6.52 4.06 5.20
CA ILE A 123 6.70 4.45 3.80
C ILE A 123 8.17 4.79 3.56
N CYS A 124 8.76 5.64 4.38
CA CYS A 124 10.16 6.07 4.24
C CYS A 124 11.21 4.97 4.52
N ASN A 125 10.95 3.99 5.41
CA ASN A 125 11.87 2.92 5.80
C ASN A 125 11.53 1.53 5.25
N ALA A 126 10.30 1.27 4.78
CA ALA A 126 10.07 0.07 4.00
C ALA A 126 10.89 0.25 2.72
N LYS A 127 11.73 -0.74 2.41
CA LYS A 127 12.47 -0.89 1.16
C LYS A 127 11.57 -1.06 -0.08
N ILE A 128 10.43 -0.38 -0.09
CA ILE A 128 9.63 -0.07 -1.28
C ILE A 128 10.43 0.93 -2.12
N PHE A 129 11.33 1.72 -1.50
CA PHE A 129 12.23 2.68 -2.13
C PHE A 129 13.63 2.16 -2.52
N ASP A 130 13.87 0.84 -2.42
CA ASP A 130 14.97 0.15 -3.13
C ASP A 130 14.41 -0.50 -4.42
#